data_AF-A0A956D7G6-F1
#
_entry.id   AF-A0A956D7G6-F1
#
_cell.length_a   1.000
_cell.length_b   1.000
_cell.length_c   1.000
_cell.angle_alpha   90.00
_cell.angle_beta   90.00
_cell.angle_gamma   90.00
#
_symmetry.space_group_name_H-M   'P 1'
#
loop_
_entity.id
_entity.type
_entity.pdbx_description
1 polymer ?
#
loop_
_entity_poly.entity_id
_entity_poly.type
_entity_poly.pdbx_seq_one_letter_code
_entity_poly.pdbx_strand_id
1 'polypeptide(L)'
;MTPYRDTSWSPLFASFPPDCVPPADSFTEPDAPLQRLLNVVLLDMTKRGFGIRWTPDAPDARFVVFRDGERLAEENPSPALAAAFFGRLRELSGLRQPPPEVGRITLLLGESRSAVFAVHARLAGERERVIVSPLRGVDAPRPLPNEANDVTRLLRALEEARVDDDDAKLERVLEGARRLKSRMGAQLAAEAALALGHLAFHEGSDARPRYEESLAHARQSDPWSVAAALECLAGVEAEGGRDPREAFATLFAHLDAAFGASDPVTLGWKSDVVARMVEVDPAIGTTEWRRLRPMFVAVFGEDDLTVTTLDAP
;
A
#
# COMPACT_ATOMS: atom_id res chain seq x y z
N MET A 1 5.19 29.25 -15.75
CA MET A 1 5.44 27.80 -15.59
C MET A 1 6.85 27.51 -16.04
N THR A 2 7.78 27.37 -15.11
CA THR A 2 9.15 26.94 -15.41
C THR A 2 9.12 25.45 -15.74
N PRO A 3 9.76 24.98 -16.83
CA PRO A 3 9.77 23.58 -17.16
C PRO A 3 10.74 22.86 -16.21
N TYR A 4 10.22 22.27 -15.14
CA TYR A 4 10.91 21.18 -14.42
C TYR A 4 10.86 19.94 -15.35
N ARG A 5 11.63 20.00 -16.44
CA ARG A 5 11.90 18.89 -17.36
C ARG A 5 13.39 18.55 -17.32
N ASP A 6 13.99 18.59 -16.13
CA ASP A 6 15.27 17.94 -15.97
C ASP A 6 15.01 16.44 -15.80
N THR A 7 15.40 15.68 -16.82
CA THR A 7 15.34 14.21 -16.80
C THR A 7 16.51 13.59 -16.05
N SER A 8 17.52 14.39 -15.66
CA SER A 8 18.61 13.90 -14.83
C SER A 8 18.10 13.56 -13.42
N TRP A 9 18.41 12.34 -12.97
CA TRP A 9 18.15 11.96 -11.59
C TRP A 9 19.08 12.75 -10.67
N SER A 10 18.50 13.49 -9.72
CA SER A 10 19.27 14.12 -8.64
C SER A 10 19.26 13.18 -7.43
N PRO A 11 20.43 12.74 -6.94
CA PRO A 11 20.49 11.88 -5.77
C PRO A 11 19.81 12.51 -4.56
N LEU A 12 18.89 11.78 -3.94
CA LEU A 12 18.12 12.24 -2.77
C LEU A 12 18.93 12.18 -1.48
N PHE A 13 19.91 11.26 -1.40
CA PHE A 13 20.68 11.01 -0.17
C PHE A 13 22.06 11.68 -0.17
N ALA A 14 22.45 12.37 -1.25
CA ALA A 14 23.78 12.98 -1.38
C ALA A 14 24.09 14.05 -0.32
N SER A 15 23.08 14.62 0.35
CA SER A 15 23.27 15.59 1.44
C SER A 15 23.61 14.95 2.79
N PHE A 16 23.55 13.62 2.92
CA PHE A 16 23.83 12.91 4.16
C PHE A 16 25.23 12.28 4.14
N PRO A 17 25.97 12.29 5.27
CA PRO A 17 27.22 11.54 5.39
C PRO A 17 27.03 10.05 5.08
N PRO A 18 28.03 9.36 4.47
CA PRO A 18 27.95 7.93 4.17
C PRO A 18 27.72 7.03 5.41
N ASP A 19 28.10 7.51 6.59
CA ASP A 19 27.97 6.88 7.90
C ASP A 19 26.89 7.52 8.77
N CYS A 20 25.97 8.28 8.18
CA CYS A 20 24.90 8.96 8.92
C CYS A 20 24.09 7.98 9.78
N VAL A 21 24.04 8.24 11.08
CA VAL A 21 23.14 7.56 12.03
C VAL A 21 22.10 8.59 12.47
N PRO A 22 20.83 8.45 12.07
CA PRO A 22 19.80 9.40 12.46
C PRO A 22 19.53 9.35 13.97
N PRO A 23 19.33 10.48 14.65
CA PRO A 23 18.83 10.47 16.02
C PRO A 23 17.39 9.92 16.10
N ALA A 24 16.99 9.40 17.27
CA ALA A 24 15.71 8.71 17.44
C ALA A 24 14.47 9.60 17.19
N ASP A 25 14.63 10.91 17.33
CA ASP A 25 13.60 11.94 17.14
C ASP A 25 13.61 12.54 15.71
N SER A 26 14.31 11.92 14.75
CA SER A 26 14.45 12.44 13.37
C SER A 26 13.14 12.67 12.59
N PHE A 27 12.00 12.21 13.12
CA PHE A 27 10.68 12.34 12.50
C PHE A 27 9.63 13.03 13.40
N THR A 28 10.00 13.47 14.61
CA THR A 28 9.05 14.06 15.57
C THR A 28 8.71 15.51 15.23
N GLU A 29 9.68 16.27 14.74
CA GLU A 29 9.49 17.66 14.35
C GLU A 29 9.28 17.79 12.82
N PRO A 30 8.37 18.66 12.36
CA PRO A 30 8.14 18.89 10.92
C PRO A 30 9.40 19.31 10.15
N ASP A 31 10.30 20.03 10.82
CA ASP A 31 11.53 20.58 10.23
C ASP A 31 12.75 19.64 10.38
N ALA A 32 12.59 18.49 11.04
CA ALA A 32 13.66 17.51 11.19
C ALA A 32 14.16 17.06 9.80
N PRO A 33 15.48 16.94 9.58
CA PRO A 33 16.04 16.65 8.25
C PRO A 33 15.46 15.41 7.57
N LEU A 34 15.18 14.34 8.31
CA LEU A 34 14.59 13.13 7.72
C LEU A 34 13.10 13.26 7.41
N GLN A 35 12.34 13.96 8.26
CA GLN A 35 10.95 14.28 7.93
C GLN A 35 10.86 15.15 6.67
N ARG A 36 11.78 16.12 6.52
CA ARG A 36 11.88 16.94 5.29
C ARG A 36 12.26 16.10 4.08
N LEU A 37 13.24 15.21 4.20
CA LEU A 37 13.62 14.29 3.13
C LEU A 37 12.44 13.43 2.70
N LEU A 38 11.73 12.81 3.64
CA LEU A 38 10.56 11.99 3.36
C LEU A 38 9.47 12.75 2.63
N ASN A 39 9.16 13.96 3.10
CA ASN A 39 8.20 14.85 2.44
C ASN A 39 8.66 15.21 1.02
N VAL A 40 9.95 15.45 0.81
CA VAL A 40 10.53 15.72 -0.53
C VAL A 40 10.41 14.50 -1.42
N VAL A 41 10.75 13.30 -0.96
CA VAL A 41 10.65 12.06 -1.74
C VAL A 41 9.21 11.84 -2.20
N LEU A 42 8.24 11.86 -1.28
CA LEU A 42 6.83 11.65 -1.61
C LEU A 42 6.29 12.74 -2.55
N LEU A 43 6.67 14.00 -2.33
CA LEU A 43 6.29 15.11 -3.21
C LEU A 43 6.89 14.95 -4.61
N ASP A 44 8.15 14.52 -4.71
CA ASP A 44 8.85 14.35 -5.97
C ASP A 44 8.30 13.14 -6.76
N MET A 45 7.98 12.04 -6.06
CA MET A 45 7.26 10.89 -6.63
C MET A 45 5.95 11.33 -7.29
N THR A 46 5.19 12.20 -6.61
CA THR A 46 3.93 12.76 -7.16
C THR A 46 4.19 13.61 -8.39
N LYS A 47 5.19 14.50 -8.36
CA LYS A 47 5.47 15.46 -9.43
C LYS A 47 6.07 14.81 -10.68
N ARG A 48 6.98 13.85 -10.48
CA ARG A 48 7.77 13.21 -11.55
C ARG A 48 7.21 11.84 -11.94
N GLY A 49 6.23 11.33 -11.20
CA GLY A 49 5.48 10.12 -11.53
C GLY A 49 6.28 8.84 -11.40
N PHE A 50 7.20 8.75 -10.43
CA PHE A 50 8.02 7.57 -10.16
C PHE A 50 7.59 6.85 -8.87
N GLY A 51 7.85 5.54 -8.83
CA GLY A 51 7.75 4.69 -7.65
C GLY A 51 9.14 4.41 -7.06
N ILE A 52 9.18 3.88 -5.84
CA ILE A 52 10.43 3.51 -5.16
C ILE A 52 10.34 2.08 -4.62
N ARG A 53 11.47 1.38 -4.59
CA ARG A 53 11.69 0.19 -3.77
C ARG A 53 12.71 0.56 -2.70
N TRP A 54 12.36 0.27 -1.47
CA TRP A 54 13.23 0.38 -0.31
C TRP A 54 13.54 -1.01 0.22
N THR A 55 14.81 -1.34 0.43
CA THR A 55 15.26 -2.60 1.03
C THR A 55 16.43 -2.29 1.95
N PRO A 56 16.19 -2.03 3.25
CA PRO A 56 17.19 -1.40 4.12
C PRO A 56 18.43 -2.27 4.33
N ASP A 57 18.27 -3.60 4.32
CA ASP A 57 19.34 -4.58 4.58
C ASP A 57 20.05 -5.07 3.31
N ALA A 58 19.72 -4.52 2.13
CA ALA A 58 20.43 -4.87 0.91
C ALA A 58 21.90 -4.38 0.99
N PRO A 59 22.89 -5.17 0.54
CA PRO A 59 24.30 -4.77 0.61
C PRO A 59 24.59 -3.56 -0.29
N ASP A 60 24.02 -3.57 -1.48
CA ASP A 60 23.93 -2.54 -2.50
C ASP A 60 22.45 -2.29 -2.87
N ALA A 61 22.16 -1.21 -3.60
CA ALA A 61 20.81 -0.90 -4.07
C ALA A 61 19.69 -0.78 -3.01
N ARG A 62 19.97 -0.20 -1.83
CA ARG A 62 18.96 -0.04 -0.76
C ARG A 62 17.76 0.79 -1.17
N PHE A 63 17.96 1.75 -2.07
CA PHE A 63 16.91 2.58 -2.64
C PHE A 63 16.96 2.53 -4.16
N VAL A 64 15.87 2.06 -4.77
CA VAL A 64 15.75 2.00 -6.23
C VAL A 64 14.52 2.76 -6.67
N VAL A 65 14.67 3.54 -7.73
CA VAL A 65 13.59 4.35 -8.30
C VAL A 65 13.15 3.73 -9.61
N PHE A 66 11.83 3.63 -9.79
CA PHE A 66 11.20 3.06 -10.98
C PHE A 66 10.28 4.08 -11.63
N ARG A 67 10.24 4.10 -12.95
CA ARG A 67 9.25 4.86 -13.69
C ARG A 67 8.83 4.09 -14.92
N ASP A 68 7.52 3.97 -15.11
CA ASP A 68 6.90 3.31 -16.27
C ASP A 68 7.46 1.89 -16.51
N GLY A 69 7.74 1.15 -15.43
CA GLY A 69 8.27 -0.22 -15.48
C GLY A 69 9.79 -0.34 -15.61
N GLU A 70 10.52 0.78 -15.68
CA GLU A 70 11.98 0.79 -15.84
C GLU A 70 12.70 1.32 -14.60
N ARG A 71 13.87 0.75 -14.30
CA ARG A 71 14.76 1.24 -13.24
C ARG A 71 15.41 2.56 -13.69
N LEU A 72 15.14 3.65 -12.97
CA LEU A 72 15.63 5.00 -13.28
C LEU A 72 16.91 5.34 -12.53
N ALA A 73 17.01 4.95 -11.26
CA ALA A 73 18.15 5.28 -10.41
C ALA A 73 18.29 4.28 -9.26
N GLU A 74 19.49 4.26 -8.68
CA GLU A 74 19.85 3.47 -7.52
C GLU A 74 20.69 4.32 -6.59
N GLU A 75 20.35 4.31 -5.30
CA GLU A 75 21.10 4.96 -4.25
C GLU A 75 21.35 3.99 -3.10
N ASN A 76 22.49 4.18 -2.43
CA ASN A 76 22.90 3.33 -1.33
C ASN A 76 23.18 4.16 -0.06
N PRO A 77 22.13 4.70 0.60
CA PRO A 77 22.30 5.38 1.88
C PRO A 77 22.90 4.47 2.95
N SER A 78 23.38 5.05 4.04
CA SER A 78 23.86 4.28 5.19
C SER A 78 22.77 3.31 5.70
N PRO A 79 23.13 2.12 6.23
CA PRO A 79 22.14 1.17 6.75
C PRO A 79 21.22 1.77 7.82
N ALA A 80 21.77 2.60 8.71
CA ALA A 80 20.99 3.25 9.77
C ALA A 80 19.98 4.26 9.21
N LEU A 81 20.38 5.06 8.22
CA LEU A 81 19.48 5.97 7.52
C LEU A 81 18.38 5.20 6.78
N ALA A 82 18.75 4.09 6.14
CA ALA A 82 17.80 3.26 5.42
C ALA A 82 16.77 2.60 6.34
N ALA A 83 17.20 2.07 7.49
CA ALA A 83 16.30 1.48 8.48
C ALA A 83 15.33 2.52 9.07
N ALA A 84 15.82 3.72 9.39
CA ALA A 84 14.99 4.80 9.93
C ALA A 84 13.90 5.24 8.94
N PHE A 85 14.27 5.46 7.67
CA PHE A 85 13.33 5.86 6.62
C PHE A 85 12.31 4.75 6.32
N PHE A 86 12.77 3.49 6.31
CA PHE A 86 11.92 2.32 6.13
C PHE A 86 10.88 2.17 7.24
N GLY A 87 11.30 2.25 8.51
CA GLY A 87 10.41 2.20 9.66
C GLY A 87 9.35 3.30 9.58
N ARG A 88 9.74 4.52 9.17
CA ARG A 88 8.80 5.62 9.00
C ARG A 88 7.79 5.38 7.87
N LEU A 89 8.20 4.81 6.74
CA LEU A 89 7.29 4.43 5.66
C LEU A 89 6.27 3.38 6.13
N ARG A 90 6.70 2.37 6.91
CA ARG A 90 5.80 1.38 7.51
C ARG A 90 4.77 2.04 8.44
N GLU A 91 5.21 2.93 9.33
CA GLU A 91 4.32 3.69 10.21
C GLU A 91 3.27 4.49 9.42
N LEU A 92 3.70 5.29 8.44
CA LEU A 92 2.80 6.16 7.66
C LEU A 92 1.82 5.37 6.80
N SER A 93 2.18 4.15 6.41
CA SER A 93 1.37 3.30 5.55
C SER A 93 0.38 2.40 6.31
N GLY A 94 0.52 2.36 7.65
CA GLY A 94 -0.33 1.54 8.51
C GLY A 94 0.03 0.05 8.49
N LEU A 95 1.21 -0.32 7.99
CA LEU A 95 1.72 -1.69 7.96
C LEU A 95 2.08 -2.14 9.38
N ARG A 96 1.43 -3.19 9.89
CA ARG A 96 1.51 -3.61 11.31
C ARG A 96 1.93 -5.06 11.49
N GLN A 97 1.67 -5.91 10.52
CA GLN A 97 1.99 -7.33 10.53
C GLN A 97 3.31 -7.59 9.79
N PRO A 98 3.91 -8.77 10.00
CA PRO A 98 4.97 -9.26 9.13
C PRO A 98 4.46 -9.33 7.68
N PRO A 99 5.28 -8.95 6.68
CA PRO A 99 4.87 -9.04 5.28
C PRO A 99 4.53 -10.49 4.86
N PRO A 100 3.67 -10.68 3.84
CA PRO A 100 3.14 -9.65 2.93
C PRO A 100 2.09 -8.74 3.58
N GLU A 101 2.20 -7.44 3.30
CA GLU A 101 1.16 -6.47 3.66
C GLU A 101 1.05 -5.37 2.60
N VAL A 102 -0.14 -4.79 2.48
CA VAL A 102 -0.44 -3.73 1.53
C VAL A 102 -1.09 -2.57 2.30
N GLY A 103 -0.44 -1.41 2.29
CA GLY A 103 -0.80 -0.21 3.05
C GLY A 103 -0.87 1.03 2.18
N ARG A 104 -1.32 2.17 2.73
CA ARG A 104 -1.43 3.41 1.96
C ARG A 104 -0.89 4.61 2.72
N ILE A 105 -0.22 5.51 2.02
CA ILE A 105 0.19 6.81 2.57
C ILE A 105 -0.68 7.89 1.94
N THR A 106 -1.20 8.79 2.77
CA THR A 106 -1.90 9.99 2.32
C THR A 106 -1.07 11.22 2.64
N LEU A 107 -0.71 11.98 1.62
CA LEU A 107 0.00 13.26 1.75
C LEU A 107 -0.93 14.42 1.43
N LEU A 108 -1.08 15.38 2.34
CA LEU A 108 -1.82 16.62 2.09
C LEU A 108 -0.89 17.65 1.45
N LEU A 109 -1.26 18.12 0.25
CA LEU A 109 -0.55 19.13 -0.53
C LEU A 109 -1.25 20.49 -0.39
N GLY A 110 -1.25 21.03 0.83
CA GLY A 110 -1.94 22.27 1.20
C GLY A 110 -3.44 22.10 1.43
N GLU A 111 -4.21 23.17 1.24
CA GLU A 111 -5.64 23.21 1.60
C GLU A 111 -6.59 22.56 0.59
N SER A 112 -6.13 22.16 -0.61
CA SER A 112 -7.02 21.66 -1.67
C SER A 112 -6.54 20.45 -2.45
N ARG A 113 -5.28 20.02 -2.30
CA ARG A 113 -4.71 18.88 -3.04
C ARG A 113 -4.15 17.80 -2.13
N SER A 114 -4.16 16.57 -2.58
CA SER A 114 -3.54 15.46 -1.85
C SER A 114 -2.84 14.55 -2.85
N ALA A 115 -1.99 13.68 -2.34
CA ALA A 115 -1.42 12.58 -3.08
C ALA A 115 -1.62 11.32 -2.26
N VAL A 116 -2.03 10.24 -2.91
CA VAL A 116 -2.16 8.92 -2.29
C VAL A 116 -1.08 8.03 -2.86
N PHE A 117 -0.44 7.25 -2.00
CA PHE A 117 0.55 6.26 -2.37
C PHE A 117 0.10 4.90 -1.90
N ALA A 118 0.22 3.92 -2.78
CA ALA A 118 0.14 2.52 -2.43
C ALA A 118 1.50 2.05 -1.93
N VAL A 119 1.49 1.25 -0.87
CA VAL A 119 2.68 0.70 -0.22
C VAL A 119 2.53 -0.81 -0.18
N HIS A 120 3.45 -1.52 -0.83
CA HIS A 120 3.48 -2.98 -0.86
C HIS A 120 4.71 -3.46 -0.11
N ALA A 121 4.52 -4.13 1.02
CA ALA A 121 5.58 -4.72 1.81
C ALA A 121 5.69 -6.21 1.52
N ARG A 122 6.92 -6.69 1.32
CA ARG A 122 7.19 -8.11 1.10
C ARG A 122 8.55 -8.52 1.66
N LEU A 123 8.66 -9.78 2.04
CA LEU A 123 9.95 -10.40 2.35
C LEU A 123 10.67 -10.85 1.05
N ALA A 124 11.95 -10.53 0.96
CA ALA A 124 12.93 -11.03 0.00
C ALA A 124 14.05 -11.77 0.77
N GLY A 125 13.88 -13.09 0.94
CA GLY A 125 14.62 -13.90 1.91
C GLY A 125 14.20 -13.54 3.33
N GLU A 126 15.16 -13.27 4.20
CA GLU A 126 14.93 -12.71 5.56
C GLU A 126 14.81 -11.18 5.55
N ARG A 127 14.95 -10.53 4.39
CA ARG A 127 14.97 -9.07 4.29
C ARG A 127 13.61 -8.54 3.91
N GLU A 128 13.19 -7.48 4.58
CA GLU A 128 11.99 -6.79 4.18
C GLU A 128 12.25 -5.79 3.05
N ARG A 129 11.33 -5.69 2.11
CA ARG A 129 11.25 -4.58 1.16
C ARG A 129 9.88 -3.92 1.21
N VAL A 130 9.87 -2.64 0.84
CA VAL A 130 8.66 -1.86 0.63
C VAL A 130 8.73 -1.21 -0.74
N ILE A 131 7.68 -1.35 -1.52
CA ILE A 131 7.50 -0.68 -2.80
C ILE A 131 6.44 0.40 -2.59
N VAL A 132 6.74 1.64 -2.96
CA VAL A 132 5.80 2.77 -2.86
C VAL A 132 5.55 3.32 -4.25
N SER A 133 4.29 3.35 -4.67
CA SER A 133 3.87 3.93 -5.96
C SER A 133 2.82 5.02 -5.75
N PRO A 134 2.92 6.18 -6.42
CA PRO A 134 1.87 7.19 -6.41
C PRO A 134 0.63 6.69 -7.17
N LEU A 135 -0.55 6.81 -6.56
CA LEU A 135 -1.82 6.47 -7.19
C LEU A 135 -2.31 7.64 -8.06
N ARG A 136 -1.95 7.61 -9.35
CA ARG A 136 -2.30 8.67 -10.30
C ARG A 136 -3.82 8.85 -10.38
N GLY A 137 -4.28 10.10 -10.27
CA GLY A 137 -5.71 10.43 -10.32
C GLY A 137 -6.50 10.07 -9.05
N VAL A 138 -5.83 9.58 -8.00
CA VAL A 138 -6.44 9.33 -6.69
C VAL A 138 -6.01 10.42 -5.73
N ASP A 139 -6.96 11.28 -5.39
CA ASP A 139 -6.82 12.23 -4.29
C ASP A 139 -7.35 11.61 -3.00
N ALA A 140 -6.68 11.90 -1.88
CA ALA A 140 -7.22 11.61 -0.57
C ALA A 140 -8.50 12.43 -0.36
N PRO A 141 -9.61 11.80 0.09
CA PRO A 141 -10.81 12.54 0.40
C PRO A 141 -10.52 13.56 1.49
N ARG A 142 -11.25 14.67 1.45
CA ARG A 142 -11.16 15.75 2.44
C ARG A 142 -12.49 15.85 3.18
N PRO A 143 -12.47 16.06 4.50
CA PRO A 143 -13.70 16.33 5.22
C PRO A 143 -14.33 17.62 4.70
N LEU A 144 -15.67 17.67 4.65
CA LEU A 144 -16.35 18.96 4.48
C LEU A 144 -16.10 19.84 5.72
N PRO A 145 -16.12 21.19 5.59
CA PRO A 145 -15.80 22.07 6.71
C PRO A 145 -16.67 21.84 7.96
N ASN A 146 -17.95 21.51 7.76
CA ASN A 146 -18.90 21.20 8.83
C ASN A 146 -18.71 19.78 9.42
N GLU A 147 -17.92 18.92 8.79
CA GLU A 147 -17.69 17.53 9.19
C GLU A 147 -16.31 17.31 9.82
N ALA A 148 -15.40 18.29 9.76
CA ALA A 148 -14.00 18.11 10.15
C ALA A 148 -13.83 17.51 11.55
N ASN A 149 -14.56 18.02 12.54
CA ASN A 149 -14.50 17.52 13.92
C ASN A 149 -15.01 16.07 14.04
N ASP A 150 -16.09 15.74 13.33
CA ASP A 150 -16.66 14.39 13.34
C ASP A 150 -15.75 13.39 12.65
N VAL A 151 -15.16 13.77 11.50
CA VAL A 151 -14.17 12.96 10.79
C VAL A 151 -12.95 12.69 11.66
N THR A 152 -12.37 13.72 12.31
CA THR A 152 -11.23 13.54 13.21
C THR A 152 -11.57 12.60 14.37
N ARG A 153 -12.75 12.74 14.96
CA ARG A 153 -13.22 11.85 16.03
C ARG A 153 -13.39 10.41 15.56
N LEU A 154 -13.99 10.20 14.38
CA LEU A 154 -14.22 8.88 13.81
C LEU A 154 -12.92 8.20 13.39
N LEU A 155 -11.98 8.93 12.78
CA LEU A 155 -10.64 8.43 12.45
C LEU A 155 -9.92 7.90 13.68
N ARG A 156 -9.88 8.70 14.75
CA ARG A 156 -9.26 8.29 16.01
C ARG A 156 -9.95 7.06 16.60
N ALA A 157 -11.28 7.03 16.60
CA ALA A 157 -12.04 5.88 17.10
C ALA A 157 -11.79 4.62 16.26
N LEU A 158 -11.64 4.74 14.93
CA LEU A 158 -11.29 3.64 14.03
C LEU A 158 -9.89 3.10 14.34
N GLU A 159 -8.90 3.98 14.49
CA GLU A 159 -7.53 3.59 14.83
C GLU A 159 -7.44 2.88 16.16
N GLU A 160 -8.09 3.42 17.20
CA GLU A 160 -8.16 2.78 18.51
C GLU A 160 -8.87 1.43 18.42
N ALA A 161 -10.01 1.35 17.71
CA ALA A 161 -10.77 0.11 17.58
C ALA A 161 -9.98 -1.01 16.87
N ARG A 162 -9.15 -0.66 15.89
CA ARG A 162 -8.23 -1.59 15.20
C ARG A 162 -7.06 -2.04 16.07
N VAL A 163 -6.69 -1.27 17.09
CA VAL A 163 -5.63 -1.67 18.04
C VAL A 163 -6.21 -2.58 19.12
N ASP A 164 -7.42 -2.26 19.57
CA ASP A 164 -8.08 -2.95 20.67
C ASP A 164 -8.91 -4.17 20.22
N ASP A 165 -9.00 -4.43 18.90
CA ASP A 165 -9.91 -5.42 18.29
C ASP A 165 -11.36 -5.27 18.79
N ASP A 166 -11.86 -4.03 18.89
CA ASP A 166 -13.17 -3.69 19.47
C ASP A 166 -14.28 -3.57 18.41
N ASP A 167 -15.00 -4.67 18.18
CA ASP A 167 -16.17 -4.76 17.29
C ASP A 167 -17.22 -3.68 17.55
N ALA A 168 -17.57 -3.44 18.82
CA ALA A 168 -18.61 -2.49 19.17
C ALA A 168 -18.20 -1.06 18.83
N LYS A 169 -16.91 -0.75 18.93
CA LYS A 169 -16.34 0.55 18.54
C LYS A 169 -16.29 0.68 17.02
N LEU A 170 -15.93 -0.36 16.28
CA LEU A 170 -15.98 -0.37 14.82
C LEU A 170 -17.41 -0.17 14.28
N GLU A 171 -18.41 -0.80 14.89
CA GLU A 171 -19.83 -0.60 14.51
C GLU A 171 -20.28 0.84 14.73
N ARG A 172 -19.87 1.46 15.86
CA ARG A 172 -20.15 2.89 16.11
C ARG A 172 -19.47 3.79 15.09
N VAL A 173 -18.25 3.46 14.68
CA VAL A 173 -17.53 4.18 13.63
C VAL A 173 -18.25 4.06 12.30
N LEU A 174 -18.64 2.85 11.91
CA LEU A 174 -19.37 2.58 10.66
C LEU A 174 -20.68 3.36 10.58
N GLU A 175 -21.49 3.34 11.64
CA GLU A 175 -22.74 4.09 11.71
C GLU A 175 -22.50 5.61 11.69
N GLY A 176 -21.48 6.09 12.40
CA GLY A 176 -21.08 7.50 12.36
C GLY A 176 -20.64 7.94 10.96
N ALA A 177 -19.84 7.12 10.29
CA ALA A 177 -19.31 7.38 8.96
C ALA A 177 -20.43 7.43 7.88
N ARG A 178 -21.40 6.51 7.94
CA ARG A 178 -22.57 6.49 7.03
C ARG A 178 -23.38 7.79 7.11
N ARG A 179 -23.42 8.46 8.26
CA ARG A 179 -24.16 9.73 8.46
C ARG A 179 -23.50 10.92 7.79
N LEU A 180 -22.19 10.88 7.55
CA LEU A 180 -21.45 11.99 6.92
C LEU A 180 -21.84 12.17 5.45
N LYS A 181 -22.37 11.15 4.75
CA LYS A 181 -22.81 11.24 3.34
C LYS A 181 -21.81 11.94 2.40
N SER A 182 -20.52 11.82 2.72
CA SER A 182 -19.41 12.43 1.98
C SER A 182 -18.43 11.34 1.54
N ARG A 183 -17.54 11.66 0.59
CA ARG A 183 -16.49 10.73 0.13
C ARG A 183 -15.60 10.24 1.27
N MET A 184 -15.36 11.10 2.26
CA MET A 184 -14.64 10.75 3.49
C MET A 184 -15.47 9.80 4.38
N GLY A 185 -16.77 10.07 4.54
CA GLY A 185 -17.68 9.15 5.22
C GLY A 185 -17.71 7.76 4.59
N ALA A 186 -17.77 7.70 3.25
CA ALA A 186 -17.69 6.43 2.52
C ALA A 186 -16.36 5.70 2.75
N GLN A 187 -15.24 6.42 2.76
CA GLN A 187 -13.93 5.82 3.03
C GLN A 187 -13.86 5.23 4.45
N LEU A 188 -14.28 5.99 5.45
CA LEU A 188 -14.33 5.55 6.85
C LEU A 188 -15.27 4.35 7.04
N ALA A 189 -16.42 4.37 6.38
CA ALA A 189 -17.37 3.25 6.41
C ALA A 189 -16.78 2.00 5.75
N ALA A 190 -16.13 2.14 4.60
CA ALA A 190 -15.45 1.03 3.93
C ALA A 190 -14.38 0.41 4.83
N GLU A 191 -13.58 1.26 5.50
CA GLU A 191 -12.50 0.85 6.38
C GLU A 191 -12.95 0.20 7.69
N ALA A 192 -14.04 0.69 8.28
CA ALA A 192 -14.64 0.09 9.47
C ALA A 192 -15.28 -1.26 9.14
N ALA A 193 -16.00 -1.35 8.02
CA ALA A 193 -16.58 -2.61 7.54
C ALA A 193 -15.50 -3.65 7.18
N LEU A 194 -14.38 -3.22 6.59
CA LEU A 194 -13.24 -4.10 6.30
C LEU A 194 -12.65 -4.66 7.60
N ALA A 195 -12.43 -3.81 8.60
CA ALA A 195 -11.91 -4.22 9.91
C ALA A 195 -12.85 -5.21 10.62
N LEU A 196 -14.16 -4.95 10.62
CA LEU A 196 -15.17 -5.89 11.12
C LEU A 196 -15.13 -7.23 10.39
N GLY A 197 -14.90 -7.22 9.07
CA GLY A 197 -14.74 -8.45 8.29
C GLY A 197 -13.50 -9.24 8.71
N HIS A 198 -12.37 -8.57 8.97
CA HIS A 198 -11.16 -9.25 9.47
C HIS A 198 -11.40 -9.88 10.86
N LEU A 199 -12.06 -9.19 11.78
CA LEU A 199 -12.39 -9.74 13.09
C LEU A 199 -13.32 -10.95 12.96
N ALA A 200 -14.40 -10.82 12.19
CA ALA A 200 -15.31 -11.94 11.92
C ALA A 200 -14.57 -13.15 11.31
N PHE A 201 -13.66 -12.91 10.37
CA PHE A 201 -12.87 -13.97 9.74
C PHE A 201 -11.96 -14.68 10.75
N HIS A 202 -11.23 -13.92 11.58
CA HIS A 202 -10.35 -14.49 12.61
C HIS A 202 -11.11 -15.24 13.70
N GLU A 203 -12.33 -14.84 14.01
CA GLU A 203 -13.22 -15.53 14.96
C GLU A 203 -13.92 -16.77 14.36
N GLY A 204 -13.73 -17.04 13.06
CA GLY A 204 -14.41 -18.13 12.35
C GLY A 204 -15.90 -17.87 12.08
N SER A 205 -16.32 -16.60 12.16
CA SER A 205 -17.65 -16.13 11.78
C SER A 205 -17.72 -15.79 10.29
N ASP A 206 -18.94 -15.63 9.74
CA ASP A 206 -19.11 -15.26 8.34
C ASP A 206 -18.69 -13.80 8.08
N ALA A 207 -17.49 -13.63 7.52
CA ALA A 207 -16.90 -12.33 7.18
C ALA A 207 -17.45 -11.73 5.87
N ARG A 208 -18.07 -12.55 5.00
CA ARG A 208 -18.49 -12.14 3.66
C ARG A 208 -19.41 -10.92 3.67
N PRO A 209 -20.47 -10.83 4.51
CA PRO A 209 -21.36 -9.67 4.52
C PRO A 209 -20.63 -8.36 4.84
N ARG A 210 -19.60 -8.41 5.70
CA ARG A 210 -18.81 -7.23 6.08
C ARG A 210 -17.90 -6.76 4.95
N TYR A 211 -17.29 -7.69 4.23
CA TYR A 211 -16.50 -7.35 3.05
C TYR A 211 -17.36 -6.86 1.88
N GLU A 212 -18.57 -7.41 1.69
CA GLU A 212 -19.53 -6.91 0.69
C GLU A 212 -19.97 -5.48 1.02
N GLU A 213 -20.21 -5.20 2.30
CA GLU A 213 -20.53 -3.87 2.78
C GLU A 213 -19.36 -2.90 2.57
N SER A 214 -18.14 -3.34 2.90
CA SER A 214 -16.92 -2.56 2.65
C SER A 214 -16.79 -2.17 1.18
N LEU A 215 -17.01 -3.13 0.27
CA LEU A 215 -16.98 -2.88 -1.17
C LEU A 215 -18.04 -1.87 -1.63
N ALA A 216 -19.25 -1.92 -1.06
CA ALA A 216 -20.33 -0.99 -1.40
C ALA A 216 -19.99 0.47 -1.05
N HIS A 217 -19.34 0.69 0.10
CA HIS A 217 -18.86 2.02 0.49
C HIS A 217 -17.59 2.42 -0.28
N ALA A 218 -16.67 1.49 -0.49
CA ALA A 218 -15.41 1.72 -1.18
C ALA A 218 -15.59 2.26 -2.60
N ARG A 219 -16.61 1.77 -3.32
CA ARG A 219 -16.97 2.26 -4.67
C ARG A 219 -17.33 3.74 -4.70
N GLN A 220 -17.70 4.32 -3.56
CA GLN A 220 -18.01 5.74 -3.40
C GLN A 220 -16.81 6.54 -2.86
N SER A 221 -15.74 5.87 -2.42
CA SER A 221 -14.54 6.52 -1.88
C SER A 221 -13.42 6.59 -2.92
N ASP A 222 -12.75 5.49 -3.22
CA ASP A 222 -11.52 5.49 -4.01
C ASP A 222 -11.14 4.09 -4.49
N PRO A 223 -10.34 3.99 -5.57
CA PRO A 223 -9.94 2.70 -6.12
C PRO A 223 -9.11 1.83 -5.15
N TRP A 224 -8.41 2.41 -4.18
CA TRP A 224 -7.63 1.63 -3.22
C TRP A 224 -8.53 0.83 -2.28
N SER A 225 -9.52 1.50 -1.68
CA SER A 225 -10.51 0.84 -0.83
C SER A 225 -11.27 -0.24 -1.59
N VAL A 226 -11.51 -0.06 -2.90
CA VAL A 226 -12.16 -1.09 -3.74
C VAL A 226 -11.25 -2.30 -3.89
N ALA A 227 -9.96 -2.11 -4.16
CA ALA A 227 -9.00 -3.21 -4.28
C ALA A 227 -8.90 -4.02 -2.99
N ALA A 228 -8.76 -3.34 -1.84
CA ALA A 228 -8.69 -4.00 -0.53
C ALA A 228 -9.94 -4.84 -0.23
N ALA A 229 -11.14 -4.30 -0.46
CA ALA A 229 -12.38 -5.05 -0.25
C ALA A 229 -12.54 -6.22 -1.24
N LEU A 230 -12.15 -6.06 -2.51
CA LEU A 230 -12.18 -7.13 -3.51
C LEU A 230 -11.22 -8.26 -3.16
N GLU A 231 -10.03 -7.97 -2.64
CA GLU A 231 -9.09 -8.99 -2.19
C GLU A 231 -9.68 -9.83 -1.05
N CYS A 232 -10.25 -9.19 -0.03
CA CYS A 232 -10.85 -9.88 1.10
C CYS A 232 -12.03 -10.76 0.66
N LEU A 233 -12.91 -10.25 -0.21
CA LEU A 233 -14.01 -11.02 -0.76
C LEU A 233 -13.54 -12.23 -1.56
N ALA A 234 -12.59 -12.02 -2.47
CA ALA A 234 -12.05 -13.10 -3.29
C ALA A 234 -11.35 -14.16 -2.44
N GLY A 235 -10.68 -13.76 -1.35
CA GLY A 235 -10.10 -14.69 -0.37
C GLY A 235 -11.15 -15.59 0.26
N VAL A 236 -12.23 -15.02 0.80
CA VAL A 236 -13.34 -15.79 1.39
C VAL A 236 -14.00 -16.70 0.36
N GLU A 237 -14.19 -16.24 -0.89
CA GLU A 237 -14.77 -17.07 -1.94
C GLU A 237 -13.86 -18.24 -2.35
N ALA A 238 -12.56 -18.00 -2.47
CA ALA A 238 -11.58 -19.04 -2.79
C ALA A 238 -11.49 -20.10 -1.68
N GLU A 239 -11.43 -19.67 -0.41
CA GLU A 239 -11.47 -20.58 0.74
C GLU A 239 -12.80 -21.34 0.84
N GLY A 240 -13.89 -20.71 0.40
CA GLY A 240 -15.21 -21.34 0.23
C GLY A 240 -15.32 -22.31 -0.95
N GLY A 241 -14.22 -22.59 -1.66
CA GLY A 241 -14.15 -23.58 -2.74
C GLY A 241 -14.47 -23.04 -4.13
N ARG A 242 -14.59 -21.72 -4.30
CA ARG A 242 -14.63 -21.12 -5.65
C ARG A 242 -13.26 -21.27 -6.31
N ASP A 243 -13.24 -21.48 -7.62
CA ASP A 243 -12.01 -21.43 -8.41
C ASP A 243 -11.24 -20.12 -8.13
N PRO A 244 -9.98 -20.18 -7.63
CA PRO A 244 -9.24 -18.98 -7.24
C PRO A 244 -9.03 -17.99 -8.39
N ARG A 245 -8.84 -18.47 -9.63
CA ARG A 245 -8.70 -17.58 -10.79
C ARG A 245 -9.99 -16.79 -11.00
N GLU A 246 -11.14 -17.43 -10.90
CA GLU A 246 -12.43 -16.74 -11.01
C GLU A 246 -12.69 -15.78 -9.83
N ALA A 247 -12.37 -16.20 -8.60
CA ALA A 247 -12.57 -15.39 -7.40
C ALA A 247 -11.80 -14.07 -7.48
N PHE A 248 -10.51 -14.12 -7.84
CA PHE A 248 -9.64 -12.94 -7.89
C PHE A 248 -9.66 -12.18 -9.23
N ALA A 249 -10.36 -12.68 -10.26
CA ALA A 249 -10.40 -12.02 -11.58
C ALA A 249 -10.85 -10.55 -11.50
N THR A 250 -11.84 -10.25 -10.65
CA THR A 250 -12.35 -8.88 -10.48
C THR A 250 -11.31 -7.97 -9.83
N LEU A 251 -10.55 -8.48 -8.86
CA LEU A 251 -9.45 -7.73 -8.25
C LEU A 251 -8.39 -7.42 -9.30
N PHE A 252 -7.96 -8.40 -10.10
CA PHE A 252 -6.89 -8.21 -11.08
C PHE A 252 -7.27 -7.19 -12.15
N ALA A 253 -8.50 -7.28 -12.67
CA ALA A 253 -9.03 -6.31 -13.62
C ALA A 253 -9.10 -4.90 -13.02
N HIS A 254 -9.50 -4.78 -11.75
CA HIS A 254 -9.55 -3.50 -11.05
C HIS A 254 -8.16 -2.90 -10.85
N LEU A 255 -7.17 -3.69 -10.39
CA LEU A 255 -5.79 -3.23 -10.22
C LEU A 255 -5.20 -2.71 -11.55
N ASP A 256 -5.41 -3.44 -12.65
CA ASP A 256 -4.92 -3.04 -13.97
C ASP A 256 -5.54 -1.73 -14.44
N ALA A 257 -6.86 -1.60 -14.28
CA ALA A 257 -7.59 -0.42 -14.71
C ALA A 257 -7.29 0.81 -13.84
N ALA A 258 -7.14 0.63 -12.52
CA ALA A 258 -6.97 1.71 -11.57
C ALA A 258 -5.53 2.18 -11.43
N PHE A 259 -4.57 1.25 -11.43
CA PHE A 259 -3.17 1.54 -11.09
C PHE A 259 -2.19 1.26 -12.23
N GLY A 260 -2.62 0.52 -13.25
CA GLY A 260 -1.81 0.15 -14.39
C GLY A 260 -1.16 -1.23 -14.22
N ALA A 261 -1.24 -2.04 -15.26
CA ALA A 261 -0.83 -3.45 -15.22
C ALA A 261 0.67 -3.68 -14.98
N SER A 262 1.51 -2.70 -15.32
CA SER A 262 2.95 -2.76 -15.14
C SER A 262 3.44 -1.93 -13.95
N ASP A 263 2.53 -1.34 -13.17
CA ASP A 263 2.95 -0.61 -11.97
C ASP A 263 3.57 -1.59 -10.95
N PRO A 264 4.73 -1.25 -10.34
CA PRO A 264 5.38 -2.11 -9.36
C PRO A 264 4.44 -2.58 -8.25
N VAL A 265 3.56 -1.73 -7.70
CA VAL A 265 2.65 -2.15 -6.63
C VAL A 265 1.58 -3.09 -7.18
N THR A 266 1.05 -2.86 -8.38
CA THR A 266 0.11 -3.78 -9.03
C THR A 266 0.72 -5.17 -9.21
N LEU A 267 1.94 -5.24 -9.72
CA LEU A 267 2.66 -6.50 -9.93
C LEU A 267 2.98 -7.19 -8.60
N GLY A 268 3.43 -6.43 -7.59
CA GLY A 268 3.69 -6.92 -6.24
C GLY A 268 2.43 -7.51 -5.61
N TRP A 269 1.34 -6.76 -5.61
CA TRP A 269 0.05 -7.18 -5.03
C TRP A 269 -0.50 -8.43 -5.74
N LYS A 270 -0.49 -8.46 -7.08
CA LYS A 270 -0.90 -9.64 -7.84
C LYS A 270 -0.03 -10.85 -7.52
N SER A 271 1.26 -10.67 -7.32
CA SER A 271 2.16 -11.78 -6.99
C SER A 271 1.86 -12.38 -5.61
N ASP A 272 1.45 -11.57 -4.63
CA ASP A 272 1.03 -12.05 -3.31
C ASP A 272 -0.27 -12.84 -3.39
N VAL A 273 -1.22 -12.34 -4.18
CA VAL A 273 -2.47 -13.07 -4.44
C VAL A 273 -2.19 -14.39 -5.16
N VAL A 274 -1.29 -14.40 -6.15
CA VAL A 274 -0.87 -15.64 -6.84
C VAL A 274 -0.20 -16.61 -5.87
N ALA A 275 0.62 -16.14 -4.93
CA ALA A 275 1.19 -17.00 -3.88
C ALA A 275 0.10 -17.65 -3.03
N ARG A 276 -0.92 -16.90 -2.62
CA ARG A 276 -2.10 -17.44 -1.93
C ARG A 276 -2.88 -18.43 -2.81
N MET A 277 -3.02 -18.15 -4.11
CA MET A 277 -3.63 -19.09 -5.05
C MET A 277 -2.86 -20.40 -5.11
N VAL A 278 -1.52 -20.39 -5.07
CA VAL A 278 -0.69 -21.61 -5.05
C VAL A 278 -0.97 -22.43 -3.79
N GLU A 279 -1.16 -21.79 -2.64
CA GLU A 279 -1.48 -22.48 -1.38
C GLU A 279 -2.87 -23.16 -1.42
N VAL A 280 -3.84 -22.55 -2.11
CA VAL A 280 -5.21 -23.07 -2.25
C VAL A 280 -5.33 -24.10 -3.38
N ASP A 281 -4.80 -23.79 -4.57
CA ASP A 281 -4.77 -24.64 -5.76
C ASP A 281 -3.44 -24.43 -6.52
N PRO A 282 -2.44 -25.33 -6.32
CA PRO A 282 -1.12 -25.20 -6.93
C PRO A 282 -1.14 -25.13 -8.46
N ALA A 283 -2.08 -25.82 -9.12
CA ALA A 283 -2.14 -25.88 -10.58
C ALA A 283 -2.62 -24.54 -11.16
N ILE A 284 -3.64 -23.94 -10.55
CA ILE A 284 -4.14 -22.62 -10.93
C ILE A 284 -3.11 -21.55 -10.60
N GLY A 285 -2.59 -21.54 -9.37
CA GLY A 285 -1.59 -20.56 -8.93
C GLY A 285 -0.35 -20.57 -9.82
N THR A 286 0.21 -21.74 -10.14
CA THR A 286 1.35 -21.87 -11.06
C THR A 286 1.03 -21.34 -12.46
N THR A 287 -0.20 -21.56 -12.95
CA THR A 287 -0.61 -21.06 -14.26
C THR A 287 -0.71 -19.53 -14.28
N GLU A 288 -1.27 -18.92 -13.23
CA GLU A 288 -1.31 -17.47 -13.12
C GLU A 288 0.09 -16.86 -12.92
N TRP A 289 0.96 -17.53 -12.16
CA TRP A 289 2.35 -17.11 -12.02
C TRP A 289 3.06 -17.07 -13.37
N ARG A 290 2.95 -18.12 -14.20
CA ARG A 290 3.57 -18.13 -15.55
C ARG A 290 3.11 -16.96 -16.43
N ARG A 291 1.89 -16.45 -16.24
CA ARG A 291 1.37 -15.29 -16.97
C ARG A 291 1.93 -13.98 -16.42
N LEU A 292 2.02 -13.84 -15.11
CA LEU A 292 2.50 -12.63 -14.43
C LEU A 292 4.03 -12.48 -14.50
N ARG A 293 4.75 -13.60 -14.43
CA ARG A 293 6.22 -13.68 -14.28
C ARG A 293 6.99 -12.78 -15.26
N PRO A 294 6.72 -12.76 -16.58
CA PRO A 294 7.51 -11.93 -17.50
C PRO A 294 7.46 -10.44 -17.16
N MET A 295 6.28 -9.94 -16.77
CA MET A 295 6.11 -8.54 -16.36
C MET A 295 6.74 -8.28 -14.99
N PHE A 296 6.59 -9.23 -14.06
CA PHE A 296 7.19 -9.14 -12.74
C PHE A 296 8.72 -9.07 -12.81
N VAL A 297 9.35 -9.98 -13.55
CA VAL A 297 10.81 -10.04 -13.75
C VAL A 297 11.33 -8.79 -14.45
N ALA A 298 10.59 -8.23 -15.41
CA ALA A 298 10.98 -6.98 -16.07
C ALA A 298 11.10 -5.80 -15.08
N VAL A 299 10.27 -5.78 -14.04
CA VAL A 299 10.25 -4.70 -13.03
C VAL A 299 11.18 -4.98 -11.86
N PHE A 300 11.14 -6.19 -11.30
CA PHE A 300 11.82 -6.53 -10.06
C PHE A 300 13.15 -7.27 -10.24
N GLY A 301 13.42 -7.80 -11.44
CA GLY A 301 14.56 -8.66 -11.71
C GLY A 301 14.24 -10.14 -11.53
N GLU A 302 15.12 -10.98 -12.08
CA GLU A 302 14.99 -12.44 -11.96
C GLU A 302 15.48 -12.97 -10.61
N ASP A 303 16.30 -12.18 -9.93
CA ASP A 303 16.86 -12.43 -8.60
C ASP A 303 15.89 -12.13 -7.45
N ASP A 304 14.68 -11.67 -7.76
CA ASP A 304 13.65 -11.39 -6.76
C ASP A 304 13.16 -12.68 -6.07
N LEU A 305 13.01 -12.65 -4.75
CA LEU A 305 12.58 -13.84 -4.00
C LEU A 305 11.22 -14.34 -4.49
N THR A 306 10.28 -13.45 -4.82
CA THR A 306 8.97 -13.88 -5.31
C THR A 306 9.12 -14.78 -6.55
N VAL A 307 10.10 -14.51 -7.40
CA VAL A 307 10.44 -15.38 -8.55
C VAL A 307 10.97 -16.72 -8.06
N THR A 308 11.90 -16.73 -7.13
CA THR A 308 12.47 -17.98 -6.58
C THR A 308 11.41 -18.85 -5.88
N THR A 309 10.50 -18.23 -5.12
CA THR A 309 9.44 -18.91 -4.38
C THR A 309 8.37 -19.47 -5.30
N LEU A 310 7.94 -18.72 -6.31
CA LEU A 310 6.86 -19.14 -7.22
C LEU A 310 7.34 -19.97 -8.42
N ASP A 311 8.65 -19.93 -8.74
CA ASP A 311 9.28 -20.85 -9.71
C ASP A 311 9.65 -22.21 -9.08
N ALA A 312 9.62 -22.31 -7.74
CA ALA A 312 9.87 -23.58 -7.07
C ALA A 312 8.83 -24.64 -7.48
N PRO A 313 9.26 -25.89 -7.75
CA PRO A 313 8.40 -26.95 -8.25
C PRO A 313 7.37 -27.46 -7.25
#